data_AF-A0A7R9LEG1-F1
#
_entry.id   AF-A0A7R9LEG1-F1
#
_cell.length_a   1.000
_cell.length_b   1.000
_cell.length_c   1.000
_cell.angle_alpha   90.00
_cell.angle_beta   90.00
_cell.angle_gamma   90.00
#
_symmetry.space_group_name_H-M   'P 1'
#
loop_
_entity.id
_entity.type
_entity.pdbx_description
1 polymer ?
#
loop_
_entity_poly.entity_id
_entity_poly.type
_entity_poly.pdbx_seq_one_letter_code
_entity_poly.pdbx_strand_id
1 'polypeptide(L)'
;MADVPALQAIVTFIRVTEFTPMAYRRGFQIQTLSGRYEERLPFMHIYVPQRYRPRNLTINEHRLTTPFDIHSTLKNILEGKPNTTLKYGLSLLEEIPYNRSCDSIPVLEHWCVCHISRRIHDLHSVRPMAEFVVTKLNDLLHDKYSNSNNSQVNRLVVLSDNKAFESEVKHYLLTIRVHPSDGIE
;
A
#
# COMPACT_ATOMS: atom_id res chain seq x y z
N MET A 1 -28.58 8.24 18.65
CA MET A 1 -28.47 9.17 17.50
C MET A 1 -27.26 10.04 17.75
N ALA A 2 -26.28 10.05 16.85
CA ALA A 2 -25.14 10.96 16.98
C ALA A 2 -25.64 12.40 16.84
N ASP A 3 -25.20 13.27 17.74
CA ASP A 3 -25.63 14.67 17.80
C ASP A 3 -25.14 15.38 16.53
N VAL A 4 -26.06 15.90 15.72
CA VAL A 4 -25.76 16.59 14.45
C VAL A 4 -24.69 17.70 14.60
N PRO A 5 -24.64 18.48 15.70
CA PRO A 5 -23.56 19.44 15.96
C PRO A 5 -22.19 18.79 16.15
N ALA A 6 -22.14 17.59 16.73
CA ALA A 6 -20.89 16.84 16.93
C ALA A 6 -20.35 16.33 15.59
N LEU A 7 -21.21 15.83 14.70
CA LEU A 7 -20.82 15.43 13.35
C LEU A 7 -20.32 16.62 12.53
N GLN A 8 -20.98 17.77 12.64
CA GLN A 8 -20.57 18.99 11.93
C GLN A 8 -19.27 19.60 12.47
N ALA A 9 -19.03 19.50 13.79
CA ALA A 9 -17.72 19.81 14.38
C ALA A 9 -16.64 18.83 13.87
N ILE A 10 -16.94 17.54 13.81
CA ILE A 10 -16.02 16.52 13.28
C ILE A 10 -15.66 16.84 11.81
N VAL A 11 -16.62 17.17 10.93
CA VAL A 11 -16.35 17.61 9.55
C VAL A 11 -15.42 18.84 9.50
N THR A 12 -15.64 19.80 10.39
CA THR A 12 -14.92 21.07 10.40
C THR A 12 -13.46 20.91 10.84
N PHE A 13 -13.15 19.86 11.62
CA PHE A 13 -11.83 19.68 12.22
C PHE A 13 -11.04 18.46 11.71
N ILE A 14 -11.68 17.46 11.09
CA ILE A 14 -10.96 16.39 10.39
C ILE A 14 -10.16 17.03 9.26
N ARG A 15 -8.88 17.29 9.53
CA ARG A 15 -7.87 17.44 8.50
C ARG A 15 -7.27 16.07 8.27
N VAL A 16 -7.67 15.42 7.18
CA VAL A 16 -6.90 14.30 6.65
C VAL A 16 -5.68 14.88 5.96
N THR A 17 -4.55 14.87 6.65
CA THR A 17 -3.26 15.07 6.00
C THR A 17 -2.70 13.68 5.70
N GLU A 18 -2.77 13.26 4.43
CA GLU A 18 -1.84 12.22 3.96
C GLU A 18 -0.46 12.83 3.96
N PHE A 19 0.36 12.40 4.92
CA PHE A 19 1.78 12.67 4.91
C PHE A 19 2.42 11.39 4.37
N THR A 20 2.68 11.30 3.07
CA THR A 20 3.74 10.40 2.63
C THR A 20 5.03 11.13 2.98
N PRO A 21 5.79 10.75 4.02
CA PRO A 21 7.09 11.36 4.21
C PRO A 21 7.89 10.98 2.97
N MET A 22 8.15 11.98 2.13
CA MET A 22 8.96 11.89 0.91
C MET A 22 8.24 11.28 -0.29
N ALA A 23 7.46 12.12 -0.98
CA ALA A 23 7.45 12.07 -2.44
C ALA A 23 8.92 12.05 -2.92
N TYR A 24 9.29 11.01 -3.68
CA TYR A 24 10.58 10.83 -4.37
C TYR A 24 11.70 10.03 -3.69
N ARG A 25 11.41 8.87 -3.07
CA ARG A 25 12.43 7.82 -2.95
C ARG A 25 12.49 7.03 -4.26
N ARG A 26 13.62 7.13 -4.98
CA ARG A 26 13.93 6.32 -6.18
C ARG A 26 15.17 5.48 -5.91
N GLY A 27 15.19 4.24 -6.38
CA GLY A 27 16.38 3.38 -6.32
C GLY A 27 16.62 2.69 -4.98
N PHE A 28 17.84 2.78 -4.43
CA PHE A 28 18.27 1.96 -3.28
C PHE A 28 17.39 2.12 -2.03
N GLN A 29 16.74 3.27 -1.86
CA GLN A 29 15.95 3.58 -0.67
C GLN A 29 14.70 2.69 -0.53
N ILE A 30 14.03 2.31 -1.63
CA ILE A 30 12.90 1.36 -1.61
C ILE A 30 13.32 -0.10 -1.38
N GLN A 31 14.62 -0.40 -1.46
CA GLN A 31 15.13 -1.72 -1.12
C GLN A 31 15.22 -1.93 0.41
N THR A 32 15.26 -0.83 1.18
CA THR A 32 15.24 -0.89 2.64
C THR A 32 13.84 -1.20 3.15
N LEU A 33 13.76 -1.94 4.27
CA LEU A 33 12.49 -2.25 4.92
C LEU A 33 11.69 -0.98 5.24
N SER A 34 12.36 0.06 5.75
CA SER A 34 11.75 1.37 6.04
C SER A 34 11.22 2.07 4.79
N GLY A 35 11.94 2.04 3.66
CA GLY A 35 11.45 2.60 2.40
C GLY A 35 10.20 1.88 1.87
N ARG A 36 10.11 0.56 2.04
CA ARG A 36 8.91 -0.20 1.70
C ARG A 36 7.73 0.12 2.60
N TYR A 37 7.99 0.32 3.90
CA TYR A 37 6.97 0.78 4.83
C TYR A 37 6.45 2.16 4.43
N GLU A 38 7.32 3.11 4.09
CA GLU A 38 6.91 4.45 3.65
C GLU A 38 6.11 4.44 2.33
N GLU A 39 6.39 3.51 1.42
CA GLU A 39 5.64 3.34 0.17
C GLU A 39 4.24 2.74 0.40
N ARG A 40 4.09 1.83 1.37
CA ARG A 40 2.85 1.06 1.60
C ARG A 40 2.00 1.56 2.77
N LEU A 41 2.55 2.37 3.66
CA LEU A 41 1.87 2.95 4.82
C LEU A 41 1.79 4.48 4.66
N PRO A 42 0.78 4.99 3.93
CA PRO A 42 0.50 6.41 3.97
C PRO A 42 0.19 6.82 5.41
N PHE A 43 0.91 7.81 5.92
CA PHE A 43 0.69 8.31 7.27
C PHE A 43 -0.51 9.25 7.27
N MET A 44 -1.41 9.05 8.23
CA MET A 44 -2.61 9.85 8.37
C MET A 44 -2.72 10.40 9.79
N HIS A 45 -3.12 11.66 9.88
CA HIS A 45 -3.57 12.26 11.11
C HIS A 45 -5.03 12.65 11.03
N ILE A 46 -5.75 12.47 12.14
CA ILE A 46 -7.10 12.98 12.32
C ILE A 46 -7.08 13.86 13.56
N TYR A 47 -7.28 15.16 13.37
CA TYR A 47 -7.41 16.10 14.48
C TYR A 47 -8.89 16.29 14.83
N VAL A 48 -9.25 16.01 16.09
CA VAL A 48 -10.58 16.33 16.63
C VAL A 48 -10.38 17.04 17.96
N PRO A 49 -11.05 18.18 18.21
CA PRO A 49 -10.98 18.86 19.51
C PRO A 49 -11.42 17.91 20.62
N GLN A 50 -10.77 18.02 21.80
CA GLN A 50 -10.96 17.08 22.91
C GLN A 50 -12.44 16.93 23.33
N ARG A 51 -13.22 18.01 23.27
CA ARG A 51 -14.65 18.01 23.57
C ARG A 51 -15.49 17.11 22.64
N TYR A 52 -15.05 16.88 21.40
CA TYR A 52 -15.79 16.15 20.37
C TYR A 52 -15.10 14.85 19.97
N ARG A 53 -14.02 14.43 20.66
CA ARG A 53 -13.26 13.22 20.32
C ARG A 53 -14.10 11.97 20.58
N PRO A 54 -14.51 11.21 19.54
CA PRO A 54 -15.19 9.95 19.71
C PRO A 54 -14.27 8.95 20.41
N ARG A 55 -14.82 8.16 21.33
CA ARG A 55 -14.08 7.08 22.00
C ARG A 55 -13.49 6.08 20.99
N ASN A 56 -14.25 5.78 19.94
CA ASN A 56 -13.84 4.83 18.90
C ASN A 56 -12.60 5.30 18.13
N LEU A 57 -12.45 6.61 17.86
CA LEU A 57 -11.22 7.12 17.22
C LEU A 57 -9.97 6.88 18.09
N THR A 58 -10.11 6.88 19.42
CA THR A 58 -8.98 6.62 20.32
C THR A 58 -8.66 5.12 20.39
N ILE A 59 -9.68 4.26 20.36
CA ILE A 59 -9.49 2.80 20.29
C ILE A 59 -8.83 2.40 18.96
N ASN A 60 -9.25 3.03 17.86
CA ASN A 60 -8.81 2.72 16.51
C ASN A 60 -7.36 3.18 16.22
N GLU A 61 -6.76 4.01 17.06
CA GLU A 61 -5.36 4.46 16.93
C GLU A 61 -4.37 3.29 16.85
N HIS A 62 -4.70 2.17 17.49
CA HIS A 62 -3.86 0.96 17.54
C HIS A 62 -4.48 -0.20 16.73
N ARG A 63 -5.34 0.10 15.74
CA ARG A 63 -6.01 -0.91 14.90
C ARG A 63 -5.55 -0.81 13.46
N LEU A 64 -5.63 -1.92 12.73
CA LEU A 64 -5.34 -1.92 11.29
C LEU A 64 -6.44 -1.17 10.53
N THR A 65 -6.09 -0.01 9.98
CA THR A 65 -6.97 0.83 9.17
C THR A 65 -6.44 0.95 7.74
N THR A 66 -7.34 1.23 6.81
CA THR A 66 -7.08 1.34 5.38
C THR A 66 -7.70 2.61 4.82
N PRO A 67 -7.25 3.12 3.65
CA PRO A 67 -7.90 4.24 2.96
C PRO A 67 -9.41 4.05 2.74
N PHE A 68 -9.86 2.81 2.59
CA PHE A 68 -11.28 2.47 2.49
C PHE A 68 -12.07 2.83 3.77
N ASP A 69 -11.47 2.67 4.94
CA ASP A 69 -12.10 3.03 6.21
C ASP A 69 -12.31 4.54 6.32
N ILE A 70 -11.38 5.34 5.77
CA ILE A 70 -11.55 6.80 5.68
C ILE A 70 -12.70 7.15 4.73
N HIS A 71 -12.75 6.52 3.57
CA HIS A 71 -13.86 6.72 2.63
C HIS A 71 -15.21 6.40 3.30
N SER A 72 -15.30 5.26 4.00
CA SER A 72 -16.47 4.85 4.76
C SER A 72 -16.81 5.84 5.90
N THR A 73 -15.81 6.38 6.58
CA THR A 73 -15.95 7.42 7.61
C THR A 73 -16.53 8.71 7.06
N LEU A 74 -15.96 9.23 5.96
CA LEU A 74 -16.42 10.46 5.32
C LEU A 74 -17.86 10.30 4.81
N LYS A 75 -18.18 9.15 4.21
CA LYS A 75 -19.53 8.83 3.76
C LYS A 75 -20.52 8.75 4.93
N ASN A 76 -20.14 8.10 6.03
CA ASN A 76 -20.95 8.03 7.25
C ASN A 76 -21.24 9.43 7.81
N ILE A 77 -20.23 10.31 7.83
CA ILE A 77 -20.40 11.69 8.28
C ILE A 77 -21.36 12.48 7.38
N LEU A 78 -21.28 12.32 6.06
CA LEU A 78 -22.15 13.01 5.10
C LEU A 78 -23.59 12.50 5.13
N GLU A 79 -23.79 11.18 5.24
CA GLU A 79 -25.11 10.54 5.16
C GLU A 79 -25.78 10.36 6.54
N GLY A 80 -25.03 10.56 7.63
CA GLY A 80 -25.49 10.35 9.01
C GLY A 80 -25.85 8.90 9.35
N LYS A 81 -25.40 7.93 8.53
CA LYS A 81 -25.68 6.50 8.69
C LYS A 81 -24.42 5.67 8.52
N PRO A 82 -24.19 4.66 9.37
CA PRO A 82 -23.09 3.73 9.16
C PRO A 82 -23.33 2.82 7.96
N ASN A 83 -22.34 2.78 7.06
CA ASN A 83 -22.30 1.74 6.03
C ASN A 83 -22.03 0.40 6.72
N THR A 84 -23.00 -0.51 6.67
CA THR A 84 -22.89 -1.86 7.26
C THR A 84 -22.19 -2.87 6.34
N THR A 85 -21.73 -2.44 5.16
CA THR A 85 -21.10 -3.34 4.18
C THR A 85 -19.57 -3.18 4.17
N LEU A 86 -18.86 -4.24 4.56
CA LEU A 86 -17.39 -4.36 4.53
C LEU A 86 -16.78 -4.13 3.14
N LYS A 87 -17.59 -4.17 2.08
CA LYS A 87 -17.17 -4.02 0.68
C LYS A 87 -16.35 -2.74 0.44
N TYR A 88 -16.53 -1.70 1.25
CA TYR A 88 -15.86 -0.40 1.10
C TYR A 88 -15.14 0.07 2.36
N GLY A 89 -14.85 -0.82 3.33
CA GLY A 89 -14.23 -0.45 4.61
C GLY A 89 -15.23 -0.04 5.70
N LEU A 90 -14.73 0.00 6.93
CA LEU A 90 -15.50 0.30 8.15
C LEU A 90 -15.31 1.76 8.56
N SER A 91 -16.35 2.38 9.12
CA SER A 91 -16.25 3.75 9.62
C SER A 91 -15.34 3.79 10.85
N LEU A 92 -14.40 4.73 10.88
CA LEU A 92 -13.52 5.01 12.03
C LEU A 92 -14.29 5.61 13.23
N LEU A 93 -15.55 6.01 13.03
CA LEU A 93 -16.46 6.39 14.10
C LEU A 93 -17.02 5.17 14.85
N GLU A 94 -16.80 3.95 14.35
CA GLU A 94 -17.12 2.67 14.98
C GLU A 94 -15.83 1.95 15.39
N GLU A 95 -15.93 0.94 16.26
CA GLU A 95 -14.75 0.17 16.66
C GLU A 95 -14.30 -0.75 15.50
N ILE A 96 -13.03 -0.62 15.11
CA ILE A 96 -12.39 -1.53 14.16
C ILE A 96 -11.98 -2.82 14.89
N PRO A 97 -12.31 -4.02 14.37
CA PRO A 97 -11.95 -5.29 15.01
C PRO A 97 -10.46 -5.42 15.30
N TYR A 98 -10.11 -5.97 16.46
CA TYR A 98 -8.71 -6.14 16.87
C TYR A 98 -7.98 -7.19 16.03
N ASN A 99 -8.68 -8.26 15.68
CA ASN A 99 -8.18 -9.39 14.91
C ASN A 99 -8.29 -9.19 13.38
N ARG A 100 -8.32 -7.94 12.91
CA ARG A 100 -8.39 -7.62 11.48
C ARG A 100 -7.05 -7.89 10.80
N SER A 101 -7.04 -8.75 9.78
CA SER A 101 -5.88 -9.09 8.95
C SER A 101 -6.04 -8.58 7.51
N CYS A 102 -4.97 -8.65 6.72
CA CYS A 102 -5.01 -8.34 5.28
C CYS A 102 -6.02 -9.23 4.52
N ASP A 103 -6.28 -10.45 4.98
CA ASP A 103 -7.25 -11.38 4.36
C ASP A 103 -8.69 -10.98 4.64
N SER A 104 -8.92 -10.25 5.74
CA SER A 104 -10.24 -9.79 6.17
C SER A 104 -10.66 -8.45 5.54
N ILE A 105 -9.83 -7.86 4.67
CA ILE A 105 -10.04 -6.54 4.08
C ILE A 105 -9.92 -6.57 2.55
N PRO A 106 -10.58 -5.63 1.84
CA PRO A 106 -10.50 -5.55 0.39
C PRO A 106 -9.19 -4.88 -0.07
N VAL A 107 -8.04 -5.40 0.38
CA VAL A 107 -6.71 -4.96 -0.07
C VAL A 107 -6.06 -6.08 -0.88
N LEU A 108 -5.35 -5.73 -1.96
CA LEU A 108 -4.58 -6.72 -2.71
C LEU A 108 -3.35 -7.13 -1.90
N GLU A 109 -2.98 -8.40 -1.99
CA GLU A 109 -1.87 -9.01 -1.24
C GLU A 109 -0.56 -8.20 -1.37
N HIS A 110 -0.25 -7.69 -2.57
CA HIS A 110 0.97 -6.92 -2.80
C HIS A 110 1.04 -5.58 -2.04
N TRP A 111 -0.10 -5.03 -1.61
CA TRP A 111 -0.19 -3.84 -0.76
C TRP A 111 -0.13 -4.17 0.72
N CYS A 112 -0.29 -5.44 1.10
CA CYS A 112 -0.19 -5.84 2.49
C CYS A 112 1.25 -5.65 3.00
N VAL A 113 1.35 -5.04 4.18
CA VAL A 113 2.64 -4.65 4.76
C VAL A 113 3.24 -5.75 5.64
N CYS A 114 2.47 -6.83 5.85
CA CYS A 114 2.93 -8.04 6.54
C CYS A 114 3.97 -8.82 5.71
N HIS A 115 4.06 -8.58 4.39
CA HIS A 115 5.03 -9.26 3.54
C HIS A 115 6.43 -8.70 3.76
N ILE A 116 7.31 -9.53 4.31
CA ILE A 116 8.73 -9.22 4.45
C ILE A 116 9.49 -9.92 3.33
N SER A 117 10.13 -9.11 2.49
CA SER A 117 11.03 -9.57 1.43
C SER A 117 12.24 -10.27 2.03
N ARG A 118 12.50 -11.51 1.61
CA ARG A 118 13.70 -12.28 1.97
C ARG A 118 14.54 -12.55 0.73
N ARG A 119 15.86 -12.53 0.89
CA ARG A 119 16.76 -12.93 -0.19
C ARG A 119 16.52 -14.38 -0.54
N ILE A 120 16.45 -14.66 -1.83
CA ILE A 120 16.34 -16.02 -2.34
C ILE A 120 17.74 -16.62 -2.42
N HIS A 121 17.94 -17.76 -1.76
CA HIS A 121 19.21 -18.48 -1.81
C HIS A 121 19.32 -19.40 -3.03
N ASP A 122 18.19 -19.97 -3.48
CA ASP A 122 18.12 -20.83 -4.66
C ASP A 122 17.48 -20.09 -5.84
N LEU A 123 18.32 -19.65 -6.78
CA LEU A 123 17.89 -18.93 -7.97
C LEU A 123 17.54 -19.84 -9.15
N HIS A 124 17.70 -21.16 -9.02
CA HIS A 124 17.55 -22.10 -10.15
C HIS A 124 16.14 -22.04 -10.77
N SER A 125 15.11 -21.94 -9.92
CA SER A 125 13.71 -21.85 -10.37
C SER A 125 13.30 -20.43 -10.78
N VAL A 126 13.94 -19.40 -10.24
CA VAL A 126 13.47 -18.00 -10.35
C VAL A 126 14.17 -17.25 -11.47
N ARG A 127 15.43 -17.57 -11.75
CA ARG A 127 16.23 -16.92 -12.79
C ARG A 127 15.63 -17.06 -14.19
N PRO A 128 15.17 -18.25 -14.65
CA PRO A 128 14.56 -18.38 -15.97
C PRO A 128 13.27 -17.55 -16.12
N MET A 129 12.45 -17.48 -15.08
CA MET A 129 11.24 -16.65 -15.07
C MET A 129 11.59 -15.17 -15.21
N ALA A 130 12.61 -14.72 -14.50
CA ALA A 130 13.05 -13.33 -14.56
C ALA A 130 13.66 -12.96 -15.92
N GLU A 131 14.49 -13.83 -16.49
CA GLU A 131 15.06 -13.65 -17.83
C GLU A 131 13.95 -13.59 -18.90
N PHE A 132 12.92 -14.42 -18.77
CA PHE A 132 11.74 -14.37 -19.64
C PHE A 132 11.03 -13.01 -19.57
N VAL A 133 10.78 -12.49 -18.36
CA VAL A 133 10.12 -11.19 -18.18
C VAL A 133 10.96 -10.06 -18.78
N VAL A 134 12.27 -10.03 -18.52
CA VAL A 134 13.17 -9.00 -19.08
C VAL A 134 13.21 -9.07 -20.61
N THR A 135 13.29 -10.28 -21.18
CA THR A 135 13.27 -10.47 -22.64
C THR A 135 11.96 -9.95 -23.22
N LYS A 136 10.83 -10.33 -22.63
CA LYS A 136 9.52 -9.91 -23.14
C LYS A 136 9.30 -8.41 -23.03
N LEU A 137 9.80 -7.77 -21.97
CA LEU A 137 9.77 -6.31 -21.83
C LEU A 137 10.61 -5.63 -22.92
N ASN A 138 11.82 -6.13 -23.19
CA ASN A 138 12.67 -5.59 -24.25
C ASN A 138 12.00 -5.75 -25.63
N ASP A 139 11.38 -6.89 -25.94
CA ASP A 139 10.62 -7.08 -27.18
C ASP A 139 9.51 -6.03 -27.34
N LEU A 140 8.70 -5.82 -26.28
CA LEU A 140 7.62 -4.84 -26.28
C LEU A 140 8.13 -3.40 -26.43
N LEU A 141 9.29 -3.09 -25.86
CA LEU A 141 9.92 -1.78 -26.00
C LEU A 141 10.46 -1.59 -27.41
N HIS A 142 11.07 -2.61 -28.01
CA HIS A 142 11.55 -2.56 -29.40
C HIS A 142 10.40 -2.39 -30.40
N ASP A 143 9.28 -3.09 -30.20
CA ASP A 143 8.09 -2.98 -31.05
C ASP A 143 7.49 -1.57 -31.01
N LYS A 144 7.44 -0.94 -29.83
CA LYS A 144 6.88 0.42 -29.66
C LYS A 144 7.86 1.54 -30.02
N TYR A 145 9.15 1.35 -29.78
CA TYR A 145 10.18 2.37 -29.90
C TYR A 145 11.30 1.94 -30.85
N SER A 146 10.92 1.44 -32.04
CA SER A 146 11.78 0.89 -33.10
C SER A 146 12.99 1.76 -33.50
N ASN A 147 12.99 3.06 -33.19
CA ASN A 147 14.08 4.00 -33.50
C ASN A 147 14.97 4.39 -32.30
N SER A 148 14.76 3.82 -31.11
CA SER A 148 15.54 4.14 -29.90
C SER A 148 16.43 2.97 -29.51
N ASN A 149 17.61 2.88 -30.14
CA ASN A 149 18.66 1.92 -29.77
C ASN A 149 19.21 2.10 -28.35
N ASN A 150 18.77 3.13 -27.63
CA ASN A 150 19.40 3.59 -26.39
C ASN A 150 18.64 3.22 -25.11
N SER A 151 17.43 2.66 -25.19
CA SER A 151 16.61 2.33 -24.01
C SER A 151 16.47 0.82 -23.86
N GLN A 152 17.48 0.17 -23.28
CA GLN A 152 17.46 -1.27 -23.02
C GLN A 152 17.26 -1.52 -21.53
N VAL A 153 16.40 -2.48 -21.19
CA VAL A 153 16.31 -3.00 -19.84
C VAL A 153 17.49 -3.93 -19.62
N ASN A 154 18.61 -3.40 -19.12
CA ASN A 154 19.75 -4.24 -18.79
C ASN A 154 19.71 -4.62 -17.32
N ARG A 155 19.50 -5.91 -17.12
CA ARG A 155 19.82 -6.68 -15.93
C ARG A 155 18.77 -6.63 -14.83
N LEU A 156 18.35 -7.83 -14.48
CA LEU A 156 17.71 -8.15 -13.23
C LEU A 156 18.73 -8.09 -12.08
N VAL A 157 18.45 -7.30 -11.04
CA VAL A 157 19.41 -7.15 -9.93
C VAL A 157 18.94 -7.80 -8.65
N VAL A 158 17.63 -7.97 -8.41
CA VAL A 158 17.16 -8.58 -7.16
C VAL A 158 15.92 -9.43 -7.38
N LEU A 159 16.00 -10.67 -6.90
CA LEU A 159 14.86 -11.55 -6.69
C LEU A 159 14.69 -11.70 -5.18
N SER A 160 13.53 -11.32 -4.67
CA SER A 160 13.20 -11.56 -3.27
C SER A 160 11.88 -12.29 -3.12
N ASP A 161 11.86 -13.30 -2.26
CA ASP A 161 10.65 -14.02 -1.88
C ASP A 161 9.85 -13.16 -0.89
N ASN A 162 8.61 -12.84 -1.25
CA ASN A 162 7.65 -12.19 -0.38
C ASN A 162 6.81 -13.29 0.28
N LYS A 163 7.29 -13.83 1.40
CA LYS A 163 6.46 -14.77 2.17
C LYS A 163 5.32 -14.01 2.86
N ALA A 164 4.10 -14.29 2.44
CA ALA A 164 2.93 -14.15 3.28
C ALA A 164 2.95 -15.22 4.39
N PHE A 165 2.20 -14.98 5.46
CA PHE A 165 1.84 -16.05 6.39
C PHE A 165 0.95 -17.05 5.60
N GLU A 166 1.42 -18.29 5.39
CA GLU A 166 0.68 -19.40 4.75
C GLU A 166 -0.01 -19.12 3.39
N SER A 167 0.74 -18.67 2.38
CA SER A 167 0.27 -18.76 0.98
C SER A 167 0.79 -20.02 0.29
N GLU A 168 -0.09 -20.75 -0.40
CA GLU A 168 0.26 -21.88 -1.28
C GLU A 168 1.07 -21.39 -2.51
N VAL A 169 0.96 -20.10 -2.83
CA VAL A 169 1.64 -19.43 -3.94
C VAL A 169 2.88 -18.69 -3.44
N LYS A 170 4.00 -18.84 -4.15
CA LYS A 170 5.23 -18.07 -3.88
C LYS A 170 5.21 -16.77 -4.66
N HIS A 171 5.36 -15.66 -3.97
CA HIS A 171 5.41 -14.33 -4.57
C HIS A 171 6.86 -13.88 -4.69
N TYR A 172 7.28 -13.50 -5.90
CA TYR A 172 8.62 -12.98 -6.14
C TYR A 172 8.54 -11.50 -6.49
N LEU A 173 9.39 -10.70 -5.87
CA LEU A 173 9.64 -9.33 -6.30
C LEU A 173 10.82 -9.33 -7.28
N LEU A 174 10.57 -8.76 -8.45
CA LEU A 174 11.52 -8.58 -9.53
C LEU A 174 11.99 -7.12 -9.50
N THR A 175 13.29 -6.88 -9.30
CA THR A 175 13.85 -5.52 -9.44
C THR A 175 14.64 -5.41 -10.75
N ILE A 176 14.18 -4.49 -11.58
CA ILE A 176 14.64 -4.24 -12.95
C ILE A 176 15.52 -2.99 -12.95
N ARG A 177 16.67 -3.07 -13.61
CA ARG A 177 17.50 -1.90 -13.92
C ARG A 177 17.38 -1.54 -15.39
N VAL A 178 17.24 -0.25 -15.68
CA VAL A 178 17.05 0.28 -17.03
C VAL A 178 18.26 1.13 -17.42
N HIS A 179 18.76 0.95 -18.65
CA HIS A 179 19.79 1.80 -19.25
C HIS A 179 19.17 2.76 -20.28
N PRO A 180 19.75 3.97 -20.43
CA PRO A 180 21.02 4.42 -19.87
C PRO A 180 20.86 5.12 -18.52
N SER A 181 19.63 5.30 -18.03
CA SER A 181 19.32 6.08 -16.82
C SER A 181 19.81 5.45 -15.52
N ASP A 182 20.20 4.17 -15.54
CA ASP A 182 20.46 3.37 -14.35
C ASP A 182 19.27 3.39 -13.36
N GLY A 183 18.07 3.65 -13.87
CA GLY A 183 16.84 3.61 -13.09
C GLY A 183 16.60 2.22 -12.55
N ILE A 184 16.16 2.13 -11.29
CA ILE A 184 15.81 0.88 -10.63
C ILE A 184 14.33 0.94 -10.28
N GLU A 185 13.56 -0.01 -10.77
CA GLU A 185 12.15 -0.23 -10.45
C GLU A 185 11.91 -1.66 -9.95
#